data_AF-A0A1B7LYY7-F1
#
_entry.id   AF-A0A1B7LYY7-F1
#
_cell.length_a   1.000
_cell.length_b   1.000
_cell.length_c   1.000
_cell.angle_alpha   90.00
_cell.angle_beta   90.00
_cell.angle_gamma   90.00
#
_symmetry.space_group_name_H-M   'P 1'
#
loop_
_entity.id
_entity.type
_entity.pdbx_description
1 polymer ?
#
loop_
_entity_poly.entity_id
_entity_poly.type
_entity_poly.pdbx_seq_one_letter_code
_entity_poly.pdbx_strand_id
1 'polypeptide(L)' 'MSRTGSTSIIRLDDGTAAFRKALTGAPEGFFAFEAAGLQALGALGARVPRVFEVTDDQLVLELIDT' A
#
# COMPACT_ATOMS: atom_id res chain seq x y z
N MET A 1 16.33 10.26 -12.43
CA MET A 1 15.54 11.24 -11.65
C MET A 1 14.82 10.48 -10.55
N SER A 2 15.06 10.81 -9.28
CA SER A 2 14.26 10.24 -8.18
C SER A 2 12.83 10.74 -8.33
N ARG A 3 11.86 9.84 -8.45
CA ARG A 3 10.44 10.19 -8.48
C ARG A 3 9.88 9.97 -7.09
N THR A 4 9.38 11.04 -6.48
CA THR A 4 8.73 10.99 -5.17
C THR A 4 7.24 10.72 -5.38
N GLY A 5 6.72 9.63 -4.81
CA GLY A 5 5.28 9.37 -4.76
C GLY A 5 4.57 10.24 -3.72
N SER A 6 3.24 10.14 -3.66
CA SER A 6 2.42 10.79 -2.63
C SER A 6 1.79 9.77 -1.69
N THR A 7 1.51 10.22 -0.46
CA THR A 7 0.76 9.45 0.53
C THR A 7 -0.45 10.24 1.00
N SER A 8 -1.52 9.54 1.35
CA SER A 8 -2.79 10.15 1.79
C SER A 8 -3.61 9.17 2.61
N ILE A 9 -4.50 9.68 3.46
CA ILE A 9 -5.57 8.90 4.07
C ILE A 9 -6.81 9.04 3.17
N ILE A 10 -7.43 7.92 2.83
CA ILE A 10 -8.65 7.85 2.00
C ILE A 10 -9.77 7.14 2.74
N ARG A 11 -10.98 7.21 2.17
CA ARG A 11 -12.13 6.40 2.58
C ARG A 11 -12.46 5.42 1.45
N LEU A 12 -12.59 4.13 1.79
CA LEU A 12 -13.11 3.11 0.88
C LEU A 12 -14.62 3.27 0.73
N ASP A 13 -15.22 2.57 -0.24
CA ASP A 13 -16.66 2.63 -0.54
C ASP A 13 -17.54 2.24 0.66
N ASP A 14 -17.03 1.39 1.55
CA ASP A 14 -17.70 0.96 2.79
C ASP A 14 -17.49 1.93 3.98
N GLY A 15 -16.79 3.05 3.76
CA GLY A 15 -16.46 4.04 4.78
C GLY A 15 -15.20 3.75 5.59
N THR A 16 -14.53 2.62 5.39
CA THR A 16 -13.28 2.26 6.07
C THR A 16 -12.18 3.27 5.75
N ALA A 17 -11.45 3.74 6.76
CA ALA A 17 -10.27 4.58 6.57
C ALA A 17 -9.08 3.72 6.12
N ALA A 18 -8.36 4.18 5.10
CA ALA A 18 -7.20 3.47 4.55
C ALA A 18 -6.04 4.41 4.26
N PHE A 19 -4.82 3.88 4.29
CA PHE A 19 -3.60 4.59 3.93
C PHE A 19 -3.22 4.26 2.48
N ARG A 20 -3.12 5.28 1.63
CA ARG A 20 -2.81 5.14 0.21
C ARG A 20 -1.41 5.67 -0.09
N LYS A 21 -0.61 4.89 -0.81
CA LYS A 21 0.62 5.30 -1.51
C LYS A 21 0.35 5.35 -3.00
N ALA A 22 0.82 6.39 -3.69
CA ALA A 22 0.60 6.53 -5.13
C ALA A 22 1.79 7.12 -5.86
N LEU A 23 2.03 6.64 -7.07
CA LEU A 23 3.06 7.14 -7.98
C LEU A 23 2.63 6.86 -9.42
N THR A 24 2.25 7.89 -10.16
CA THR A 24 1.87 7.74 -11.58
C THR A 24 3.07 7.32 -12.43
N GLY A 25 2.87 6.27 -13.24
CA GLY A 25 3.90 5.69 -14.07
C GLY A 25 4.99 5.03 -13.23
N ALA A 26 4.63 4.42 -12.11
CA ALA A 26 5.59 3.68 -11.29
C ALA A 26 6.31 2.61 -12.14
N PRO A 27 7.54 2.23 -11.79
CA PRO A 27 8.18 1.08 -12.40
C PRO A 27 7.26 -0.16 -12.31
N GLU A 28 7.33 -1.03 -13.31
CA GLU A 28 6.57 -2.27 -13.31
C GLU A 28 6.80 -3.06 -12.02
N GLY A 29 5.70 -3.50 -11.41
CA GLY A 29 5.72 -4.27 -10.17
C GLY A 29 6.11 -3.47 -8.91
N PHE A 30 6.32 -2.15 -8.98
CA PHE A 30 6.79 -1.35 -7.84
C PHE A 30 5.95 -1.56 -6.56
N PHE A 31 4.63 -1.42 -6.66
CA PHE A 31 3.73 -1.65 -5.52
C PHE A 31 3.44 -3.14 -5.28
N ALA A 32 3.49 -3.99 -6.32
CA ALA A 32 3.32 -5.43 -6.18
C ALA A 32 4.43 -6.07 -5.35
N PHE A 33 5.68 -5.62 -5.52
CA PHE A 33 6.82 -6.06 -4.71
C PHE A 33 6.65 -5.68 -3.24
N GLU A 34 6.14 -4.48 -2.96
CA GLU A 34 5.87 -4.06 -1.59
C GLU A 34 4.77 -4.93 -0.94
N ALA A 35 3.66 -5.17 -1.65
CA ALA A 35 2.59 -6.04 -1.17
C ALA A 35 3.07 -7.48 -0.90
N ALA A 36 3.90 -8.03 -1.80
CA ALA A 36 4.52 -9.34 -1.61
C ALA A 36 5.45 -9.38 -0.38
N GLY A 37 6.21 -8.31 -0.14
CA GLY A 37 7.05 -8.16 1.05
C GLY A 37 6.23 -8.15 2.35
N LEU A 38 5.11 -7.42 2.37
CA LEU A 38 4.19 -7.40 3.52
C LEU A 38 3.59 -8.79 3.77
N GLN A 39 3.17 -9.50 2.71
CA GLN A 39 2.66 -10.86 2.83
C GLN A 39 3.73 -11.81 3.40
N ALA A 40 4.97 -11.74 2.91
CA ALA A 40 6.07 -12.57 3.38
C ALA A 40 6.38 -12.30 4.85
N LEU A 41 6.41 -11.03 5.27
CA LEU A 41 6.59 -10.64 6.67
C LEU A 41 5.44 -11.14 7.56
N GLY A 42 4.20 -11.03 7.10
CA GLY A 42 3.02 -11.55 7.80
C GLY A 42 3.09 -13.07 7.98
N ALA A 43 3.55 -13.82 6.97
CA ALA A 43 3.75 -15.26 7.06
C ALA A 43 4.82 -15.67 8.10
N LEU A 44 5.74 -14.76 8.42
CA LEU A 44 6.73 -14.93 9.49
C LEU A 44 6.24 -14.44 10.86
N GLY A 45 4.98 -14.03 10.98
CA GLY A 45 4.36 -13.60 12.23
C GLY A 45 4.56 -12.13 12.57
N ALA A 46 5.09 -11.31 11.65
CA ALA A 46 5.15 -9.87 11.86
C ALA A 46 3.75 -9.25 11.82
N ARG A 47 3.52 -8.23 12.65
CA ARG A 47 2.31 -7.39 12.54
C ARG A 47 2.47 -6.48 11.33
N VAL A 48 1.70 -6.76 10.28
CA VAL A 48 1.69 -6.00 9.03
C VAL A 48 0.28 -5.46 8.76
N PRO A 49 0.13 -4.28 8.14
CA PRO A 49 -1.17 -3.79 7.73
C PRO A 49 -1.80 -4.73 6.70
N ARG A 50 -3.13 -4.87 6.75
CA ARG A 50 -3.87 -5.51 5.66
C ARG A 50 -3.68 -4.73 4.36
N VAL A 51 -3.50 -5.45 3.25
CA VAL A 51 -3.53 -4.87 1.90
C VAL A 51 -4.96 -4.89 1.37
N PHE A 52 -5.50 -3.73 1.01
CA PHE A 52 -6.84 -3.61 0.41
C PHE A 52 -6.78 -3.63 -1.11
N GLU A 53 -5.81 -2.95 -1.71
CA GLU A 53 -5.67 -2.84 -3.16
C GLU A 53 -4.21 -2.69 -3.58
N VAL A 54 -3.86 -3.30 -4.71
CA VAL A 54 -2.59 -3.09 -5.40
C VAL A 54 -2.87 -2.85 -6.88
N THR A 55 -2.35 -1.77 -7.42
CA THR A 55 -2.30 -1.51 -8.87
C THR A 55 -0.89 -1.07 -9.27
N ASP A 56 -0.67 -0.82 -10.56
CA ASP A 56 0.62 -0.33 -11.04
C ASP A 56 0.97 1.06 -10.50
N ASP A 57 -0.03 1.88 -10.16
CA ASP A 57 0.17 3.27 -9.75
C ASP A 57 -0.15 3.53 -8.26
N GLN A 58 -0.67 2.55 -7.52
CA GLN A 58 -0.96 2.72 -6.09
C GLN A 58 -0.97 1.42 -5.26
N LEU A 59 -0.81 1.61 -3.95
CA LEU A 59 -0.98 0.61 -2.90
C LEU A 59 -1.89 1.18 -1.82
N VAL A 60 -2.97 0.46 -1.48
CA VAL A 60 -3.92 0.84 -0.43
C VAL A 60 -3.82 -0.16 0.72
N LEU A 61 -3.54 0.37 1.91
CA LEU A 61 -3.26 -0.39 3.13
C LEU A 61 -4.24 -0.02 4.24
N GLU A 62 -4.35 -0.89 5.23
CA GLU A 62 -4.91 -0.58 6.53
C GLU A 62 -4.27 0.67 7.12
N LEU A 63 -5.11 1.60 7.60
CA LEU A 63 -4.64 2.72 8.38
C LEU A 63 -4.33 2.24 9.81
N ILE A 64 -3.08 2.42 10.23
CA ILE A 64 -2.65 2.14 11.60
C ILE A 64 -2.58 3.46 12.35
N ASP A 65 -3.42 3.62 13.36
CA ASP A 65 -3.31 4.69 14.34
C ASP A 65 -2.50 4.19 15.55
N THR A 66 -1.58 5.02 16.04
CA THR A 66 -0.70 4.74 17.19
C THR A 66 -1.18 5.41 18.45
#